data_AF-A0A7J2Z2D2-F1
#
_entry.id   AF-A0A7J2Z2D2-F1
#
_cell.length_a   1.000
_cell.length_b   1.000
_cell.length_c   1.000
_cell.angle_alpha   90.00
_cell.angle_beta   90.00
_cell.angle_gamma   90.00
#
_symmetry.space_group_name_H-M   'P 1'
#
loop_
_entity.id
_entity.type
_entity.pdbx_description
1 polymer ?
#
loop_
_entity_poly.entity_id
_entity_poly.type
_entity_poly.pdbx_seq_one_letter_code
_entity_poly.pdbx_strand_id
1 'polypeptide(L)'
;MVQKETIERADKFYINLAEEIFKSNRIDVSKDEINNVSRVLSAYPRNIANVFSFWLRNVGSDTRNKEDVMNAVKKLESHELNNLFSKYSFNSIVSEKLASKFGNYLMTIKNSDAGEIDKIAGFFADHEVYSFIVKSSKSKNKSKLQDSEILENLASEFFEIASLIPNEIVKNFVLSQIKKLEKERIPIGISEEFSKIAKVFSAMNTVPRLGQRTLSTLSTLPDFEKVFLKLSEINDNNEIRELAYLLNNSVSEYNDILSNWNKVKRSLKLNYNIDFFGRYSWRVLKAMSENEDKRIKEKPLAVLIYNKSDHNGAFYYDYKVISQLSNEYDVRIIEVATDREFETWSLIMKQKYGKADLVVIAGHGSPTSIRFGEGSGPEYSLDLTDEGSFIALSELLKEGGQIVLFACSTGDRNSNQSLANIISANVHASAVFAPDKPTGPSEILLKKIQGKGGTSSVFVAEVKYTKGAYPAVYSGGELKNK
;
A
#
# COMPACT_ATOMS: atom_id res chain seq x y z
N MET A 1 26.26 26.77 33.71
CA MET A 1 25.26 27.26 32.73
C MET A 1 24.56 26.12 32.01
N VAL A 2 25.28 25.22 31.32
CA VAL A 2 24.69 24.11 30.53
C VAL A 2 23.73 23.21 31.31
N GLN A 3 24.03 22.90 32.58
CA GLN A 3 23.20 22.02 33.41
C GLN A 3 21.86 22.66 33.82
N LYS A 4 21.81 23.99 33.98
CA LYS A 4 20.60 24.73 34.34
C LYS A 4 19.66 24.88 33.14
N GLU A 5 20.20 25.17 31.95
CA GLU A 5 19.44 25.15 30.69
C GLU A 5 18.86 23.77 30.36
N THR A 6 19.57 22.70 30.71
CA THR A 6 19.11 21.33 30.46
C THR A 6 17.92 20.97 31.36
N ILE A 7 17.96 21.38 32.63
CA ILE A 7 16.87 21.18 33.59
C ILE A 7 15.63 22.01 33.19
N GLU A 8 15.82 23.28 32.81
CA GLU A 8 14.72 24.15 32.37
C GLU A 8 14.03 23.65 31.07
N ARG A 9 14.78 23.01 30.16
CA ARG A 9 14.21 22.41 28.95
C ARG A 9 13.41 21.13 29.24
N ALA A 10 13.90 20.29 30.16
CA ALA A 10 13.19 19.08 30.56
C ALA A 10 11.86 19.40 31.25
N ASP A 11 11.85 20.35 32.19
CA ASP A 11 10.63 20.76 32.89
C ASP A 11 9.58 21.32 31.92
N LYS A 12 10.01 22.10 30.92
CA LYS A 12 9.11 22.63 29.88
C LYS A 12 8.51 21.52 29.00
N PHE A 13 9.28 20.48 28.68
CA PHE A 13 8.77 19.33 27.91
C PHE A 13 7.68 18.58 28.69
N TYR A 14 7.91 18.25 29.95
CA TYR A 14 6.95 17.50 30.77
C TYR A 14 5.69 18.31 31.08
N ILE A 15 5.80 19.64 31.20
CA ILE A 15 4.65 20.56 31.30
C ILE A 15 3.83 20.50 30.00
N ASN A 16 4.44 20.69 28.84
CA ASN A 16 3.75 20.66 27.55
C ASN A 16 3.08 19.30 27.28
N LEU A 17 3.75 18.19 27.67
CA LEU A 17 3.22 16.85 27.53
C LEU A 17 1.99 16.65 28.42
N ALA A 18 2.05 17.08 29.68
CA ALA A 18 0.90 17.05 30.59
C ALA A 18 -0.26 17.90 30.04
N GLU A 19 0.01 19.10 29.52
CA GLU A 19 -0.99 19.97 28.91
C GLU A 19 -1.71 19.31 27.73
N GLU A 20 -0.98 18.68 26.79
CA GLU A 20 -1.63 18.02 25.65
C GLU A 20 -2.38 16.74 26.05
N ILE A 21 -1.93 16.01 27.09
CA ILE A 21 -2.70 14.90 27.66
C ILE A 21 -4.06 15.39 28.15
N PHE A 22 -4.11 16.49 28.91
CA PHE A 22 -5.39 17.00 29.42
C PHE A 22 -6.28 17.61 28.32
N LYS A 23 -5.67 18.38 27.40
CA LYS A 23 -6.36 19.02 26.29
C LYS A 23 -6.97 18.02 25.30
N SER A 24 -6.23 16.97 24.92
CA SER A 24 -6.73 15.91 24.03
C SER A 24 -7.94 15.17 24.61
N ASN A 25 -8.06 15.14 25.94
CA ASN A 25 -9.16 14.49 26.66
C ASN A 25 -10.28 15.44 27.11
N ARG A 26 -10.19 16.73 26.75
CA ARG A 26 -11.15 17.77 27.17
C ARG A 26 -11.33 17.85 28.69
N ILE A 27 -10.27 17.58 29.44
CA ILE A 27 -10.27 17.68 30.90
C ILE A 27 -9.73 19.06 31.26
N ASP A 28 -10.57 19.87 31.90
CA ASP A 28 -10.17 21.17 32.41
C ASP A 28 -9.41 20.99 33.74
N VAL A 29 -8.14 21.42 33.76
CA VAL A 29 -7.24 21.24 34.89
C VAL A 29 -6.48 22.53 35.19
N SER A 30 -6.14 22.72 36.46
CA SER A 30 -5.36 23.87 36.89
C SER A 30 -3.89 23.72 36.48
N LYS A 31 -3.18 24.85 36.44
CA LYS A 31 -1.73 24.88 36.19
C LYS A 31 -0.95 24.08 37.23
N ASP A 32 -1.44 24.02 38.47
CA ASP A 32 -0.81 23.24 39.53
C ASP A 32 -0.99 21.73 39.32
N GLU A 33 -2.10 21.29 38.73
CA GLU A 33 -2.34 19.89 38.36
C GLU A 33 -1.45 19.47 37.19
N ILE A 34 -1.30 20.34 36.18
CA ILE A 34 -0.33 20.17 35.10
C ILE A 34 1.09 20.06 35.66
N ASN A 35 1.46 20.94 36.58
CA ASN A 35 2.78 20.92 37.22
C ASN A 35 3.01 19.66 38.06
N ASN A 36 1.99 19.15 38.75
CA ASN A 36 2.09 17.93 39.53
C ASN A 36 2.25 16.70 38.64
N VAL A 37 1.46 16.59 37.57
CA VAL A 37 1.63 15.50 36.58
C VAL A 37 2.98 15.61 35.89
N SER A 38 3.40 16.82 35.50
CA SER A 38 4.72 17.07 34.93
C SER A 38 5.85 16.63 35.86
N ARG A 39 5.78 16.94 37.16
CA ARG A 39 6.76 16.48 38.17
C ARG A 39 6.79 14.97 38.31
N VAL A 40 5.65 14.30 38.25
CA VAL A 40 5.59 12.83 38.25
C VAL A 40 6.23 12.27 36.98
N LEU A 41 5.91 12.83 35.81
CA LEU A 41 6.51 12.43 34.53
C LEU A 41 8.02 12.67 34.49
N SER A 42 8.49 13.79 35.05
CA SER A 42 9.91 14.17 35.07
C SER A 42 10.71 13.38 36.10
N ALA A 43 10.11 13.01 37.23
CA ALA A 43 10.73 12.17 38.25
C ALA A 43 10.89 10.71 37.79
N TYR A 44 10.08 10.24 36.84
CA TYR A 44 10.08 8.86 36.38
C TYR A 44 10.14 8.68 34.85
N PRO A 45 11.23 9.13 34.17
CA PRO A 45 11.33 9.11 32.70
C PRO A 45 11.25 7.71 32.09
N ARG A 46 11.68 6.68 32.84
CA ARG A 46 11.64 5.27 32.39
C ARG A 46 10.24 4.67 32.40
N ASN A 47 9.29 5.33 33.05
CA ASN A 47 7.91 4.89 33.14
C ASN A 47 6.99 5.67 32.23
N ILE A 48 7.47 6.57 31.35
CA ILE A 48 6.59 7.30 30.43
C ILE A 48 5.77 6.30 29.61
N ALA A 49 6.36 5.24 29.05
CA ALA A 49 5.64 4.21 28.30
C ALA A 49 4.69 3.36 29.15
N ASN A 50 5.07 3.03 30.39
CA ASN A 50 4.21 2.26 31.31
C ASN A 50 3.06 3.10 31.86
N VAL A 51 3.31 4.38 32.15
CA VAL A 51 2.31 5.37 32.55
C VAL A 51 1.39 5.68 31.37
N PHE A 52 1.90 5.80 30.14
CA PHE A 52 1.08 5.97 28.94
C PHE A 52 0.23 4.73 28.64
N SER A 53 0.79 3.52 28.72
CA SER A 53 0.08 2.26 28.51
C SER A 53 -0.93 1.98 29.64
N PHE A 54 -0.59 2.27 30.89
CA PHE A 54 -1.50 2.19 32.03
C PHE A 54 -2.60 3.26 31.96
N TRP A 55 -2.29 4.46 31.48
CA TRP A 55 -3.24 5.54 31.27
C TRP A 55 -4.18 5.22 30.10
N LEU A 56 -3.67 4.69 28.97
CA LEU A 56 -4.50 4.19 27.87
C LEU A 56 -5.39 3.01 28.30
N ARG A 57 -4.89 2.10 29.17
CA ARG A 57 -5.67 0.99 29.75
C ARG A 57 -6.84 1.43 30.61
N ASN A 58 -6.66 2.47 31.41
CA ASN A 58 -7.64 2.86 32.42
C ASN A 58 -8.51 4.06 32.01
N VAL A 59 -8.05 4.89 31.08
CA VAL A 59 -8.80 6.07 30.59
C VAL A 59 -9.49 5.79 29.25
N GLY A 60 -8.98 4.80 28.48
CA GLY A 60 -9.61 4.34 27.23
C GLY A 60 -10.94 3.61 27.40
N SER A 61 -11.32 3.24 28.62
CA SER A 61 -12.66 2.71 28.94
C SER A 61 -13.49 3.74 29.73
N ASP A 62 -14.19 4.61 28.99
CA ASP A 62 -15.32 5.47 29.39
C ASP A 62 -15.18 6.50 30.53
N THR A 63 -14.10 6.56 31.30
CA THR A 63 -14.03 7.50 32.43
C THR A 63 -13.45 8.87 32.03
N ARG A 64 -14.34 9.86 31.89
CA ARG A 64 -14.02 11.31 31.79
C ARG A 64 -13.82 11.98 33.16
N ASN A 65 -13.65 11.21 34.23
CA ASN A 65 -13.66 11.73 35.61
C ASN A 65 -12.24 12.10 36.09
N LYS A 66 -12.07 13.38 36.43
CA LYS A 66 -10.86 13.99 36.99
C LYS A 66 -10.32 13.25 38.23
N GLU A 67 -11.20 12.71 39.06
CA GLU A 67 -10.82 12.08 40.33
C GLU A 67 -10.14 10.71 40.13
N ASP A 68 -10.54 9.95 39.12
CA ASP A 68 -9.95 8.65 38.79
C ASP A 68 -8.54 8.78 38.22
N VAL A 69 -8.29 9.81 37.40
CA VAL A 69 -6.96 10.16 36.89
C VAL A 69 -6.02 10.50 38.05
N MET A 70 -6.48 11.33 39.00
CA MET A 70 -5.68 11.73 40.17
C MET A 70 -5.43 10.56 41.14
N ASN A 71 -6.38 9.64 41.29
CA ASN A 71 -6.21 8.45 42.11
C ASN A 71 -5.29 7.40 41.45
N ALA A 72 -5.29 7.29 40.13
CA ALA A 72 -4.34 6.46 39.37
C ALA A 72 -2.90 6.97 39.51
N VAL A 73 -2.69 8.29 39.45
CA VAL A 73 -1.38 8.92 39.70
C VAL A 73 -0.88 8.65 41.12
N LYS A 74 -1.75 8.77 42.14
CA LYS A 74 -1.40 8.44 43.54
C LYS A 74 -1.15 6.95 43.78
N LYS A 75 -1.82 6.05 43.04
CA LYS A 75 -1.57 4.60 43.08
C LYS A 75 -0.20 4.25 42.49
N LEU A 76 0.20 4.91 41.41
CA LEU A 76 1.55 4.78 40.84
C LEU A 76 2.62 5.17 41.86
N GLU A 77 2.39 6.20 42.68
CA GLU A 77 3.33 6.61 43.73
C GLU A 77 3.50 5.59 44.87
N SER A 78 2.53 4.71 45.14
CA SER A 78 2.41 4.10 46.48
C SER A 78 2.72 2.61 46.64
N HIS A 79 2.65 1.73 45.63
CA HIS A 79 2.73 0.27 45.94
C HIS A 79 3.71 -0.63 45.15
N GLU A 80 4.17 -0.30 43.95
CA GLU A 80 5.02 -1.25 43.17
C GLU A 80 6.40 -0.73 42.76
N LEU A 81 6.66 0.56 42.96
CA LEU A 81 7.86 1.22 42.45
C LEU A 81 9.15 0.85 43.21
N ASN A 82 9.11 0.74 44.54
CA ASN A 82 10.32 0.47 45.34
C ASN A 82 10.95 -0.91 45.07
N ASN A 83 10.15 -1.92 44.68
CA ASN A 83 10.65 -3.25 44.34
C ASN A 83 11.23 -3.33 42.93
N LEU A 84 10.75 -2.49 42.00
CA LEU A 84 11.28 -2.43 40.62
C LEU A 84 12.63 -1.71 40.56
N PHE A 85 12.87 -0.75 41.46
CA PHE A 85 14.03 0.15 41.42
C PHE A 85 15.35 -0.42 41.95
N SER A 86 15.33 -1.49 42.74
CA SER A 86 16.56 -2.12 43.24
C SER A 86 17.38 -2.83 42.16
N LYS A 87 16.80 -3.05 40.96
CA LYS A 87 17.33 -4.01 39.99
C LYS A 87 18.03 -3.42 38.77
N TYR A 88 17.74 -2.19 38.34
CA TYR A 88 18.30 -1.66 37.09
C TYR A 88 18.54 -0.14 37.12
N SER A 89 19.79 0.30 36.89
CA SER A 89 20.22 1.70 36.89
C SER A 89 20.77 2.14 35.52
N PHE A 90 20.07 2.96 34.71
CA PHE A 90 20.60 3.58 33.46
C PHE A 90 19.97 4.92 32.96
N ASN A 91 20.71 5.58 32.04
CA ASN A 91 20.64 6.95 31.45
C ASN A 91 19.30 7.43 30.84
N SER A 92 18.99 8.72 31.01
CA SER A 92 17.69 9.39 30.72
C SER A 92 17.45 9.91 29.29
N ILE A 93 18.48 10.09 28.47
CA ILE A 93 18.36 10.83 27.18
C ILE A 93 17.80 9.95 26.05
N VAL A 94 18.16 8.66 26.01
CA VAL A 94 17.69 7.73 24.97
C VAL A 94 16.19 7.40 25.16
N SER A 95 15.70 7.40 26.40
CA SER A 95 14.28 7.13 26.70
C SER A 95 13.32 8.23 26.24
N GLU A 96 13.74 9.49 26.27
CA GLU A 96 12.85 10.64 26.02
C GLU A 96 12.48 10.76 24.53
N LYS A 97 13.47 10.63 23.65
CA LYS A 97 13.24 10.68 22.19
C LYS A 97 12.53 9.43 21.66
N LEU A 98 12.84 8.26 22.23
CA LEU A 98 12.19 6.99 21.88
C LEU A 98 10.70 7.02 22.27
N ALA A 99 10.40 7.52 23.47
CA ALA A 99 9.03 7.70 23.94
C ALA A 99 8.29 8.75 23.11
N SER A 100 8.96 9.84 22.68
CA SER A 100 8.38 10.84 21.80
C SER A 100 8.01 10.26 20.41
N LYS A 101 8.89 9.48 19.78
CA LYS A 101 8.57 8.80 18.51
C LYS A 101 7.46 7.76 18.68
N PHE A 102 7.48 6.98 19.77
CA PHE A 102 6.42 6.02 20.07
C PHE A 102 5.08 6.72 20.30
N GLY A 103 5.05 7.82 21.05
CA GLY A 103 3.85 8.64 21.24
C GLY A 103 3.35 9.23 19.93
N ASN A 104 4.22 9.78 19.09
CA ASN A 104 3.86 10.29 17.77
C ASN A 104 3.31 9.17 16.86
N TYR A 105 3.92 7.98 16.91
CA TYR A 105 3.45 6.81 16.18
C TYR A 105 2.05 6.37 16.63
N LEU A 106 1.79 6.27 17.93
CA LEU A 106 0.44 5.98 18.46
C LEU A 106 -0.58 7.05 18.03
N MET A 107 -0.16 8.31 17.92
CA MET A 107 -1.01 9.42 17.47
C MET A 107 -1.31 9.40 15.96
N THR A 108 -0.48 8.74 15.13
CA THR A 108 -0.74 8.59 13.68
C THR A 108 -1.67 7.42 13.35
N ILE A 109 -1.78 6.41 14.23
CA ILE A 109 -2.80 5.37 14.12
C ILE A 109 -4.13 5.90 14.65
N LYS A 110 -4.78 6.77 13.86
CA LYS A 110 -5.98 7.54 14.25
C LYS A 110 -7.21 6.70 14.67
N ASN A 111 -7.15 5.37 14.67
CA ASN A 111 -8.26 4.45 14.95
C ASN A 111 -7.86 3.13 15.66
N SER A 112 -6.67 3.03 16.27
CA SER A 112 -6.32 1.81 17.02
C SER A 112 -7.06 1.77 18.35
N ASP A 113 -7.68 0.62 18.67
CA ASP A 113 -8.28 0.42 19.99
C ASP A 113 -7.19 0.24 21.06
N ALA A 114 -7.57 0.47 22.32
CA ALA A 114 -6.65 0.38 23.46
C ALA A 114 -5.97 -1.01 23.57
N GLY A 115 -6.62 -2.07 23.09
CA GLY A 115 -6.09 -3.43 23.10
C GLY A 115 -4.97 -3.65 22.08
N GLU A 116 -5.04 -3.00 20.91
CA GLU A 116 -3.97 -3.02 19.92
C GLU A 116 -2.74 -2.27 20.43
N ILE A 117 -2.94 -1.12 21.06
CA ILE A 117 -1.85 -0.34 21.69
C ILE A 117 -1.21 -1.14 22.84
N ASP A 118 -2.00 -1.85 23.65
CA ASP A 118 -1.52 -2.70 24.73
C ASP A 118 -0.68 -3.88 24.23
N LYS A 119 -1.06 -4.50 23.11
CA LYS A 119 -0.27 -5.58 22.50
C LYS A 119 1.08 -5.07 22.02
N ILE A 120 1.11 -3.88 21.42
CA ILE A 120 2.36 -3.24 20.98
C ILE A 120 3.23 -2.92 22.21
N ALA A 121 2.68 -2.26 23.23
CA ALA A 121 3.41 -1.90 24.44
C ALA A 121 3.92 -3.14 25.20
N GLY A 122 3.08 -4.18 25.33
CA GLY A 122 3.45 -5.47 25.93
C GLY A 122 4.57 -6.16 25.16
N PHE A 123 4.54 -6.15 23.82
CA PHE A 123 5.63 -6.68 23.00
C PHE A 123 6.98 -6.01 23.32
N PHE A 124 7.01 -4.68 23.47
CA PHE A 124 8.23 -3.95 23.84
C PHE A 124 8.74 -4.28 25.25
N ALA A 125 7.82 -4.43 26.20
CA ALA A 125 8.16 -4.74 27.59
C ALA A 125 8.63 -6.20 27.75
N ASP A 126 7.95 -7.15 27.11
CA ASP A 126 8.15 -8.58 27.31
C ASP A 126 9.35 -9.15 26.55
N HIS A 127 9.73 -8.57 25.40
CA HIS A 127 10.70 -9.20 24.49
C HIS A 127 12.12 -8.67 24.61
N GLU A 128 12.45 -7.97 25.71
CA GLU A 128 13.77 -7.41 25.94
C GLU A 128 14.31 -6.48 24.83
N VAL A 129 13.52 -6.14 23.80
CA VAL A 129 13.98 -5.35 22.63
C VAL A 129 14.49 -3.99 23.08
N TYR A 130 13.75 -3.33 23.98
CA TYR A 130 14.21 -2.08 24.60
C TYR A 130 15.51 -2.30 25.38
N SER A 131 15.60 -3.39 26.15
CA SER A 131 16.81 -3.73 26.90
C SER A 131 18.00 -4.01 25.97
N PHE A 132 17.75 -4.61 24.80
CA PHE A 132 18.73 -4.91 23.77
C PHE A 132 19.23 -3.62 23.11
N ILE A 133 18.33 -2.74 22.65
CA ILE A 133 18.66 -1.41 22.09
C ILE A 133 19.51 -0.63 23.10
N VAL A 134 19.13 -0.66 24.38
CA VAL A 134 19.85 -0.03 25.49
C VAL A 134 21.18 -0.73 25.85
N LYS A 135 21.30 -2.06 25.67
CA LYS A 135 22.57 -2.80 25.84
C LYS A 135 23.53 -2.45 24.70
N SER A 136 23.05 -2.42 23.45
CA SER A 136 23.82 -2.02 22.27
C SER A 136 24.30 -0.57 22.35
N SER A 137 23.49 0.34 22.90
CA SER A 137 23.86 1.75 23.11
C SER A 137 24.97 1.98 24.15
N LYS A 138 25.39 0.95 24.90
CA LYS A 138 26.44 1.03 25.92
C LYS A 138 27.81 0.53 25.43
N SER A 139 27.89 0.10 24.18
CA SER A 139 29.15 -0.27 23.52
C SER A 139 30.11 0.92 23.58
N LYS A 140 31.29 0.73 24.20
CA LYS A 140 32.15 1.82 24.67
C LYS A 140 32.97 2.57 23.60
N ASN A 141 32.77 2.30 22.31
CA ASN A 141 33.67 2.77 21.25
C ASN A 141 32.92 3.43 20.07
N LYS A 142 32.53 4.71 20.22
CA LYS A 142 32.54 5.79 19.20
C LYS A 142 31.80 7.03 19.74
N SER A 143 31.82 8.13 18.97
CA SER A 143 31.27 9.43 19.37
C SER A 143 29.77 9.31 19.67
N LYS A 144 29.37 9.73 20.87
CA LYS A 144 27.98 9.65 21.39
C LYS A 144 26.88 10.18 20.44
N LEU A 145 27.22 11.04 19.48
CA LEU A 145 26.27 11.58 18.51
C LEU A 145 25.89 10.55 17.42
N GLN A 146 26.85 9.84 16.83
CA GLN A 146 26.57 8.87 15.77
C GLN A 146 25.76 7.68 16.30
N ASP A 147 26.06 7.23 17.52
CA ASP A 147 25.30 6.16 18.16
C ASP A 147 23.84 6.57 18.44
N SER A 148 23.59 7.85 18.75
CA SER A 148 22.23 8.34 19.00
C SER A 148 21.36 8.37 17.74
N GLU A 149 21.92 8.80 16.60
CA GLU A 149 21.21 8.85 15.32
C GLU A 149 20.93 7.44 14.79
N ILE A 150 21.91 6.53 14.91
CA ILE A 150 21.74 5.12 14.56
C ILE A 150 20.64 4.47 15.40
N LEU A 151 20.62 4.69 16.71
CA LEU A 151 19.57 4.15 17.59
C LEU A 151 18.20 4.78 17.31
N GLU A 152 18.16 6.07 16.93
CA GLU A 152 16.93 6.76 16.56
C GLU A 152 16.31 6.25 15.25
N ASN A 153 17.15 5.91 14.27
CA ASN A 153 16.73 5.29 13.02
C ASN A 153 16.27 3.86 13.28
N LEU A 154 17.05 3.09 14.05
CA LEU A 154 16.71 1.72 14.40
C LEU A 154 15.38 1.60 15.14
N ALA A 155 15.15 2.50 16.10
CA ALA A 155 13.91 2.53 16.84
C ALA A 155 12.73 2.89 15.95
N SER A 156 12.90 3.88 15.06
CA SER A 156 11.87 4.28 14.12
C SER A 156 11.48 3.13 13.18
N GLU A 157 12.48 2.47 12.61
CA GLU A 157 12.31 1.28 11.76
C GLU A 157 11.67 0.14 12.54
N PHE A 158 12.10 -0.09 13.77
CA PHE A 158 11.55 -1.15 14.61
C PHE A 158 10.10 -0.88 15.02
N PHE A 159 9.72 0.37 15.34
CA PHE A 159 8.32 0.71 15.62
C PHE A 159 7.44 0.53 14.38
N GLU A 160 7.94 0.93 13.21
CA GLU A 160 7.26 0.69 11.94
C GLU A 160 7.07 -0.82 11.71
N ILE A 161 8.12 -1.64 11.88
CA ILE A 161 8.04 -3.10 11.79
C ILE A 161 7.07 -3.68 12.84
N ALA A 162 7.20 -3.30 14.11
CA ALA A 162 6.37 -3.80 15.22
C ALA A 162 4.88 -3.54 15.01
N SER A 163 4.55 -2.40 14.40
CA SER A 163 3.18 -2.09 14.03
C SER A 163 2.62 -2.88 12.86
N LEU A 164 3.51 -3.40 12.01
CA LEU A 164 3.19 -4.15 10.81
C LEU A 164 3.26 -5.65 11.05
N ILE A 165 3.38 -6.10 12.30
CA ILE A 165 3.37 -7.51 12.68
C ILE A 165 1.96 -7.86 13.21
N PRO A 166 0.97 -8.14 12.33
CA PRO A 166 -0.31 -8.68 12.76
C PRO A 166 -0.23 -10.18 13.07
N ASN A 167 0.87 -10.85 12.72
CA ASN A 167 1.01 -12.31 12.79
C ASN A 167 2.25 -12.74 13.59
N GLU A 168 2.05 -13.66 14.54
CA GLU A 168 3.10 -14.31 15.33
C GLU A 168 4.21 -14.95 14.48
N ILE A 169 3.93 -15.42 13.27
CA ILE A 169 4.96 -15.97 12.36
C ILE A 169 5.97 -14.88 11.97
N VAL A 170 5.49 -13.72 11.54
CA VAL A 170 6.34 -12.57 11.16
C VAL A 170 7.11 -12.08 12.38
N LYS A 171 6.45 -12.02 13.54
CA LYS A 171 7.05 -11.68 14.83
C LYS A 171 8.23 -12.59 15.15
N ASN A 172 8.00 -13.90 15.12
CA ASN A 172 8.98 -14.91 15.46
C ASN A 172 10.17 -14.90 14.48
N PHE A 173 9.91 -14.62 13.20
CA PHE A 173 10.96 -14.41 12.22
C PHE A 173 11.81 -13.17 12.54
N VAL A 174 11.20 -12.00 12.77
CA VAL A 174 11.97 -10.78 13.12
C VAL A 174 12.77 -10.99 14.40
N LEU A 175 12.18 -11.63 15.42
CA LEU A 175 12.86 -11.97 16.66
C LEU A 175 14.01 -12.96 16.46
N SER A 176 13.88 -13.93 15.55
CA SER A 176 14.97 -14.88 15.26
C SER A 176 16.17 -14.18 14.62
N GLN A 177 15.93 -13.24 13.70
CA GLN A 177 16.98 -12.42 13.09
C GLN A 177 17.66 -11.52 14.12
N ILE A 178 16.91 -10.90 15.04
CA ILE A 178 17.47 -10.11 16.14
C ILE A 178 18.35 -10.97 17.05
N LYS A 179 17.88 -12.15 17.45
CA LYS A 179 18.65 -13.08 18.30
C LYS A 179 19.93 -13.57 17.61
N LYS A 180 19.90 -13.78 16.29
CA LYS A 180 21.08 -14.13 15.49
C LYS A 180 22.13 -13.01 15.57
N LEU A 181 21.72 -11.75 15.35
CA LEU A 181 22.62 -10.59 15.45
C LEU A 181 23.18 -10.41 16.87
N GLU A 182 22.38 -10.65 17.90
CA GLU A 182 22.83 -10.64 19.29
C GLU A 182 23.92 -11.68 19.55
N LYS A 183 23.71 -12.92 19.09
CA LYS A 183 24.68 -14.01 19.24
C LYS A 183 26.00 -13.69 18.52
N GLU A 184 25.94 -13.05 17.37
CA GLU A 184 27.10 -12.62 16.59
C GLU A 184 27.75 -11.33 17.12
N ARG A 185 27.16 -10.70 18.15
CA ARG A 185 27.59 -9.42 18.74
C ARG A 185 27.67 -8.29 17.70
N ILE A 186 26.87 -8.35 16.65
CA ILE A 186 26.79 -7.31 15.63
C ILE A 186 25.81 -6.25 16.14
N PRO A 187 26.21 -4.97 16.27
CA PRO A 187 25.27 -3.91 16.60
C PRO A 187 24.18 -3.84 15.52
N ILE A 188 22.89 -3.94 15.90
CA ILE A 188 21.79 -3.99 14.92
C ILE A 188 21.78 -2.75 14.02
N GLY A 189 22.15 -1.59 14.56
CA GLY A 189 22.24 -0.34 13.80
C GLY A 189 23.34 -0.29 12.73
N ILE A 190 24.17 -1.33 12.66
CA ILE A 190 25.21 -1.53 11.66
C ILE A 190 24.95 -2.81 10.85
N SER A 191 23.91 -3.58 11.21
CA SER A 191 23.60 -4.83 10.52
C SER A 191 22.92 -4.53 9.19
N GLU A 192 23.66 -4.79 8.12
CA GLU A 192 23.13 -4.81 6.75
C GLU A 192 21.89 -5.73 6.63
N GLU A 193 21.86 -6.84 7.37
CA GLU A 193 20.75 -7.79 7.37
C GLU A 193 19.47 -7.17 7.97
N PHE A 194 19.57 -6.45 9.09
CA PHE A 194 18.41 -5.80 9.69
C PHE A 194 17.89 -4.64 8.83
N SER A 195 18.78 -3.83 8.25
CA SER A 195 18.40 -2.76 7.32
C SER A 195 17.66 -3.31 6.10
N LYS A 196 18.12 -4.44 5.55
CA LYS A 196 17.40 -5.15 4.47
C LYS A 196 16.00 -5.60 4.90
N ILE A 197 15.84 -6.11 6.13
CA ILE A 197 14.53 -6.50 6.65
C ILE A 197 13.60 -5.29 6.79
N ALA A 198 14.07 -4.22 7.44
CA ALA A 198 13.29 -2.99 7.64
C ALA A 198 12.83 -2.39 6.31
N LYS A 199 13.72 -2.40 5.32
CA LYS A 199 13.41 -1.97 3.97
C LYS A 199 12.27 -2.76 3.32
N VAL A 200 12.24 -4.08 3.48
CA VAL A 200 11.15 -4.90 2.92
C VAL A 200 9.80 -4.47 3.52
N PHE A 201 9.74 -4.31 4.85
CA PHE A 201 8.54 -3.83 5.53
C PHE A 201 8.11 -2.43 5.05
N SER A 202 9.04 -1.49 5.00
CA SER A 202 8.78 -0.12 4.53
C SER A 202 8.26 -0.10 3.09
N ALA A 203 8.86 -0.89 2.19
CA ALA A 203 8.45 -1.00 0.80
C ALA A 203 7.03 -1.57 0.63
N MET A 204 6.64 -2.57 1.43
CA MET A 204 5.29 -3.11 1.40
C MET A 204 4.26 -2.14 2.00
N ASN A 205 4.65 -1.28 2.94
CA ASN A 205 3.74 -0.40 3.66
C ASN A 205 3.42 0.91 2.92
N THR A 206 3.92 1.14 1.69
CA THR A 206 3.60 2.36 0.94
C THR A 206 2.11 2.49 0.61
N VAL A 207 1.38 1.36 0.58
CA VAL A 207 -0.10 1.32 0.52
C VAL A 207 -0.57 0.55 1.75
N PRO A 208 -0.81 1.20 2.91
CA PRO A 208 -0.81 0.53 4.22
C PRO A 208 -1.72 -0.69 4.33
N ARG A 209 -2.96 -0.58 3.85
CA ARG A 209 -3.94 -1.70 3.86
C ARG A 209 -3.48 -2.88 3.00
N LEU A 210 -2.85 -2.60 1.86
CA LEU A 210 -2.37 -3.64 0.95
C LEU A 210 -1.08 -4.27 1.50
N GLY A 211 -0.20 -3.49 2.12
CA GLY A 211 1.00 -3.96 2.81
C GLY A 211 0.71 -4.94 3.94
N GLN A 212 -0.19 -4.59 4.86
CA GLN A 212 -0.59 -5.47 5.96
C GLN A 212 -1.21 -6.79 5.46
N ARG A 213 -2.13 -6.71 4.49
CA ARG A 213 -2.72 -7.90 3.88
C ARG A 213 -1.67 -8.77 3.21
N THR A 214 -0.75 -8.16 2.47
CA THR A 214 0.35 -8.85 1.78
C THR A 214 1.23 -9.60 2.77
N LEU A 215 1.70 -8.93 3.82
CA LEU A 215 2.46 -9.56 4.90
C LEU A 215 1.73 -10.73 5.55
N SER A 216 0.45 -10.54 5.88
CA SER A 216 -0.38 -11.60 6.44
C SER A 216 -0.44 -12.80 5.50
N THR A 217 -0.69 -12.60 4.20
CA THR A 217 -0.74 -13.69 3.23
C THR A 217 0.62 -14.38 3.08
N LEU A 218 1.70 -13.61 2.89
CA LEU A 218 3.05 -14.16 2.70
C LEU A 218 3.51 -14.97 3.90
N SER A 219 3.14 -14.56 5.12
CA SER A 219 3.47 -15.30 6.35
C SER A 219 2.81 -16.68 6.45
N THR A 220 1.82 -16.99 5.60
CA THR A 220 1.22 -18.33 5.51
C THR A 220 1.99 -19.28 4.57
N LEU A 221 2.97 -18.77 3.82
CA LEU A 221 3.78 -19.59 2.93
C LEU A 221 4.68 -20.56 3.73
N PRO A 222 4.79 -21.83 3.32
CA PRO A 222 5.72 -22.78 3.96
C PRO A 222 7.17 -22.29 4.01
N ASP A 223 7.60 -21.56 2.98
CA ASP A 223 8.94 -21.01 2.86
C ASP A 223 8.99 -19.48 3.08
N PHE A 224 8.13 -18.94 3.96
CA PHE A 224 8.04 -17.49 4.20
C PHE A 224 9.42 -16.84 4.42
N GLU A 225 10.29 -17.43 5.23
CA GLU A 225 11.65 -16.91 5.48
C GLU A 225 12.47 -16.78 4.19
N LYS A 226 12.45 -17.80 3.32
CA LYS A 226 13.14 -17.77 2.03
C LYS A 226 12.57 -16.69 1.10
N VAL A 227 11.24 -16.55 1.06
CA VAL A 227 10.57 -15.51 0.28
C VAL A 227 10.99 -14.13 0.79
N PHE A 228 10.99 -13.94 2.10
CA PHE A 228 11.34 -12.68 2.73
C PHE A 228 12.82 -12.31 2.49
N LEU A 229 13.74 -13.27 2.65
CA LEU A 229 15.14 -13.08 2.33
C LEU A 229 15.33 -12.70 0.86
N LYS A 230 14.57 -13.32 -0.06
CA LYS A 230 14.64 -12.98 -1.48
C LYS A 230 14.19 -11.54 -1.76
N LEU A 231 13.13 -11.06 -1.11
CA LEU A 231 12.71 -9.66 -1.18
C LEU A 231 13.80 -8.73 -0.63
N SER A 232 14.48 -9.14 0.44
CA SER A 232 15.51 -8.35 1.11
C SER A 232 16.79 -8.15 0.29
N GLU A 233 17.01 -9.00 -0.73
CA GLU A 233 18.12 -8.87 -1.69
C GLU A 233 17.88 -7.76 -2.74
N ILE A 234 16.66 -7.25 -2.85
CA ILE A 234 16.28 -6.30 -3.90
C ILE A 234 16.62 -4.87 -3.46
N ASN A 235 17.29 -4.12 -4.35
CA ASN A 235 17.75 -2.78 -4.06
C ASN A 235 16.68 -1.68 -4.25
N ASP A 236 15.70 -1.89 -5.11
CA ASP A 236 14.63 -0.92 -5.37
C ASP A 236 13.38 -1.23 -4.53
N ASN A 237 12.89 -0.24 -3.76
CA ASN A 237 11.68 -0.38 -2.94
C ASN A 237 10.43 -0.61 -3.79
N ASN A 238 10.34 -0.02 -4.99
CA ASN A 238 9.21 -0.27 -5.88
C ASN A 238 9.23 -1.74 -6.33
N GLU A 239 10.40 -2.27 -6.70
CA GLU A 239 10.50 -3.67 -7.09
C GLU A 239 10.15 -4.64 -5.94
N ILE A 240 10.59 -4.36 -4.71
CA ILE A 240 10.19 -5.15 -3.53
C ILE A 240 8.66 -5.18 -3.43
N ARG A 241 8.02 -4.01 -3.53
CA ARG A 241 6.57 -3.88 -3.43
C ARG A 241 5.86 -4.66 -4.53
N GLU A 242 6.27 -4.49 -5.79
CA GLU A 242 5.64 -5.18 -6.92
C GLU A 242 5.76 -6.70 -6.80
N LEU A 243 6.93 -7.21 -6.41
CA LEU A 243 7.13 -8.65 -6.22
C LEU A 243 6.30 -9.17 -5.03
N ALA A 244 6.27 -8.44 -3.91
CA ALA A 244 5.48 -8.83 -2.74
C ALA A 244 3.98 -8.90 -3.06
N TYR A 245 3.45 -7.92 -3.80
CA TYR A 245 2.05 -7.90 -4.22
C TYR A 245 1.72 -8.99 -5.23
N LEU A 246 2.63 -9.26 -6.18
CA LEU A 246 2.48 -10.37 -7.12
C LEU A 246 2.43 -11.72 -6.38
N LEU A 247 3.31 -11.94 -5.40
CA LEU A 247 3.33 -13.14 -4.56
C LEU A 247 2.03 -13.27 -3.74
N ASN A 248 1.53 -12.18 -3.17
CA ASN A 248 0.24 -12.17 -2.45
C ASN A 248 -0.94 -12.51 -3.37
N ASN A 249 -0.91 -12.08 -4.63
CA ASN A 249 -1.97 -12.34 -5.59
C ASN A 249 -1.88 -13.73 -6.24
N SER A 250 -0.75 -14.42 -6.09
CA SER A 250 -0.41 -15.68 -6.78
C SER A 250 0.28 -16.67 -5.84
N VAL A 251 -0.22 -16.80 -4.60
CA VAL A 251 0.39 -17.57 -3.51
C VAL A 251 0.71 -19.02 -3.92
N SER A 252 -0.16 -19.67 -4.67
CA SER A 252 0.04 -21.05 -5.14
C SER A 252 1.21 -21.21 -6.13
N GLU A 253 1.69 -20.11 -6.70
CA GLU A 253 2.71 -20.07 -7.76
C GLU A 253 4.03 -19.45 -7.27
N TYR A 254 4.19 -19.21 -5.95
CA TYR A 254 5.32 -18.46 -5.39
C TYR A 254 6.70 -19.00 -5.79
N ASN A 255 6.88 -20.33 -5.83
CA ASN A 255 8.15 -20.92 -6.25
C ASN A 255 8.51 -20.59 -7.70
N ASP A 256 7.53 -20.66 -8.60
CA ASP A 256 7.72 -20.36 -10.02
C ASP A 256 8.01 -18.86 -10.23
N ILE A 257 7.34 -17.99 -9.46
CA ILE A 257 7.61 -16.55 -9.42
C ILE A 257 9.07 -16.30 -9.03
N LEU A 258 9.53 -16.84 -7.90
CA LEU A 258 10.89 -16.59 -7.42
C LEU A 258 11.97 -17.11 -8.39
N SER A 259 11.70 -18.20 -9.09
CA SER A 259 12.61 -18.78 -10.08
C SER A 259 12.67 -18.00 -11.39
N ASN A 260 11.58 -17.38 -11.83
CA ASN A 260 11.47 -16.79 -13.16
C ASN A 260 11.32 -15.26 -13.17
N TRP A 261 11.18 -14.62 -12.00
CA TRP A 261 10.87 -13.21 -11.84
C TRP A 261 11.69 -12.29 -12.74
N ASN A 262 13.03 -12.38 -12.67
CA ASN A 262 13.90 -11.47 -13.42
C ASN A 262 13.74 -11.58 -14.94
N LYS A 263 13.52 -12.81 -15.45
CA LYS A 263 13.32 -13.05 -16.88
C LYS A 263 11.98 -12.46 -17.34
N VAL A 264 10.90 -12.80 -16.62
CA VAL A 264 9.54 -12.33 -16.94
C VAL A 264 9.45 -10.81 -16.80
N LYS A 265 9.91 -10.24 -15.68
CA LYS A 265 9.98 -8.78 -15.45
C LYS A 265 10.67 -8.05 -16.60
N ARG A 266 11.85 -8.52 -17.03
CA ARG A 266 12.61 -7.90 -18.12
C ARG A 266 11.86 -7.96 -19.44
N SER A 267 11.34 -9.13 -19.82
CA SER A 267 10.55 -9.30 -21.05
C SER A 267 9.32 -8.39 -21.04
N LEU A 268 8.58 -8.35 -19.94
CA LEU A 268 7.35 -7.57 -19.83
C LEU A 268 7.59 -6.06 -19.84
N LYS A 269 8.62 -5.58 -19.14
CA LYS A 269 8.98 -4.16 -19.14
C LYS A 269 9.38 -3.67 -20.55
N LEU A 270 10.15 -4.48 -21.28
CA LEU A 270 10.62 -4.13 -22.64
C LEU A 270 9.53 -4.25 -23.70
N ASN A 271 8.72 -5.30 -23.66
CA ASN A 271 7.78 -5.63 -24.73
C ASN A 271 6.35 -5.12 -24.49
N TYR A 272 6.06 -4.64 -23.29
CA TYR A 272 4.70 -4.25 -22.89
C TYR A 272 4.65 -3.02 -21.98
N ASN A 273 5.80 -2.40 -21.66
CA ASN A 273 5.89 -1.20 -20.81
C ASN A 273 5.33 -1.36 -19.39
N ILE A 274 5.24 -2.58 -18.87
CA ILE A 274 4.67 -2.85 -17.53
C ILE A 274 5.69 -2.50 -16.45
N ASP A 275 5.28 -1.64 -15.53
CA ASP A 275 5.99 -1.27 -14.31
C ASP A 275 5.30 -1.82 -13.04
N PHE A 276 3.97 -1.98 -13.04
CA PHE A 276 3.20 -2.40 -11.86
C PHE A 276 2.76 -3.87 -11.89
N PHE A 277 3.72 -4.77 -11.78
CA PHE A 277 3.49 -6.22 -11.88
C PHE A 277 2.51 -6.76 -10.84
N GLY A 278 2.46 -6.17 -9.65
CA GLY A 278 1.59 -6.67 -8.58
C GLY A 278 0.09 -6.52 -8.88
N ARG A 279 -0.30 -5.73 -9.90
CA ARG A 279 -1.70 -5.56 -10.32
C ARG A 279 -2.29 -6.80 -11.02
N TYR A 280 -1.43 -7.67 -11.53
CA TYR A 280 -1.81 -8.75 -12.43
C TYR A 280 -1.49 -10.11 -11.83
N SER A 281 -2.24 -11.14 -12.23
CA SER A 281 -1.95 -12.51 -11.80
C SER A 281 -0.69 -13.04 -12.49
N TRP A 282 0.13 -13.81 -11.77
CA TRP A 282 1.35 -14.40 -12.31
C TRP A 282 1.11 -15.22 -13.57
N ARG A 283 0.07 -16.05 -13.58
CA ARG A 283 -0.34 -16.84 -14.76
C ARG A 283 -0.45 -16.01 -16.04
N VAL A 284 -1.02 -14.81 -15.96
CA VAL A 284 -1.20 -13.92 -17.13
C VAL A 284 0.14 -13.33 -17.56
N LEU A 285 0.92 -12.80 -16.60
CA LEU A 285 2.24 -12.22 -16.86
C LEU A 285 3.20 -13.25 -17.48
N LYS A 286 3.21 -14.47 -16.95
CA LYS A 286 3.99 -15.58 -17.47
C LYS A 286 3.56 -15.95 -18.88
N ALA A 287 2.25 -16.13 -19.12
CA ALA A 287 1.74 -16.44 -20.45
C ALA A 287 2.10 -15.36 -21.48
N MET A 288 2.02 -14.07 -21.12
CA MET A 288 2.42 -12.96 -22.00
C MET A 288 3.92 -12.99 -22.32
N SER A 289 4.78 -13.32 -21.35
CA SER A 289 6.22 -13.41 -21.55
C SER A 289 6.60 -14.63 -22.41
N GLU A 290 5.97 -15.79 -22.18
CA GLU A 290 6.22 -17.02 -22.96
C GLU A 290 5.69 -16.94 -24.40
N ASN A 291 4.70 -16.07 -24.64
CA ASN A 291 4.11 -15.83 -25.94
C ASN A 291 4.40 -14.40 -26.43
N GLU A 292 5.56 -13.84 -26.09
CA GLU A 292 5.88 -12.45 -26.44
C GLU A 292 5.84 -12.20 -27.95
N ASP A 293 6.19 -13.17 -28.80
CA ASP A 293 6.22 -12.98 -30.25
C ASP A 293 5.10 -13.68 -31.01
N LYS A 294 4.09 -14.21 -30.29
CA LYS A 294 3.00 -14.95 -30.92
C LYS A 294 1.67 -14.77 -30.21
N ARG A 295 0.61 -14.68 -31.00
CA ARG A 295 -0.78 -14.75 -30.53
C ARG A 295 -1.21 -16.21 -30.36
N ILE A 296 -2.02 -16.48 -29.34
CA ILE A 296 -2.78 -17.73 -29.18
C ILE A 296 -4.00 -17.64 -30.11
N LYS A 297 -3.93 -18.30 -31.27
CA LYS A 297 -4.91 -18.12 -32.37
C LYS A 297 -6.31 -18.63 -32.01
N GLU A 298 -6.39 -19.58 -31.08
CA GLU A 298 -7.63 -20.21 -30.63
C GLU A 298 -8.47 -19.27 -29.76
N LYS A 299 -7.89 -18.16 -29.29
CA LYS A 299 -8.57 -17.20 -28.41
C LYS A 299 -8.77 -15.84 -29.10
N PRO A 300 -9.91 -15.16 -28.84
CA PRO A 300 -10.06 -13.74 -29.17
C PRO A 300 -8.99 -12.91 -28.45
N LEU A 301 -8.53 -11.83 -29.08
CA LEU A 301 -7.51 -10.95 -28.51
C LEU A 301 -8.16 -9.90 -27.64
N ALA A 302 -7.74 -9.80 -26.38
CA ALA A 302 -8.07 -8.68 -25.49
C ALA A 302 -6.81 -7.86 -25.22
N VAL A 303 -6.88 -6.55 -25.46
CA VAL A 303 -5.81 -5.61 -25.11
C VAL A 303 -6.27 -4.72 -23.96
N LEU A 304 -5.56 -4.78 -22.85
CA LEU A 304 -5.82 -4.05 -21.63
C LEU A 304 -4.78 -2.94 -21.51
N ILE A 305 -5.23 -1.70 -21.43
CA ILE A 305 -4.40 -0.51 -21.42
C ILE A 305 -4.60 0.16 -20.06
N TYR A 306 -3.61 0.00 -19.17
CA TYR A 306 -3.65 0.52 -17.81
C TYR A 306 -2.83 1.80 -17.67
N ASN A 307 -3.23 2.66 -16.74
CA ASN A 307 -2.47 3.85 -16.41
C ASN A 307 -1.25 3.55 -15.51
N LYS A 308 -0.19 4.35 -15.63
CA LYS A 308 0.95 4.30 -14.69
C LYS A 308 0.70 5.10 -13.41
N SER A 309 -0.28 6.01 -13.39
CA SER A 309 -0.65 6.80 -12.20
C SER A 309 -1.75 6.13 -11.36
N ASP A 310 -1.34 5.24 -10.43
CA ASP A 310 -2.26 4.62 -9.46
C ASP A 310 -1.83 4.92 -8.03
N HIS A 311 -1.97 6.19 -7.65
CA HIS A 311 -1.52 6.70 -6.34
C HIS A 311 -2.18 5.99 -5.15
N ASN A 312 -3.37 5.41 -5.31
CA ASN A 312 -4.11 4.76 -4.23
C ASN A 312 -4.09 3.22 -4.32
N GLY A 313 -3.44 2.64 -5.33
CA GLY A 313 -3.37 1.20 -5.53
C GLY A 313 -4.72 0.57 -5.87
N ALA A 314 -5.64 1.30 -6.50
CA ALA A 314 -6.97 0.82 -6.83
C ALA A 314 -6.93 -0.44 -7.71
N PHE A 315 -5.97 -0.52 -8.63
CA PHE A 315 -5.92 -1.58 -9.63
C PHE A 315 -5.26 -2.87 -9.14
N TYR A 316 -4.73 -2.91 -7.90
CA TYR A 316 -4.18 -4.13 -7.31
C TYR A 316 -5.21 -5.20 -6.99
N TYR A 317 -6.50 -4.87 -7.10
CA TYR A 317 -7.60 -5.80 -6.88
C TYR A 317 -8.11 -6.45 -8.18
N ASP A 318 -7.60 -6.01 -9.34
CA ASP A 318 -8.09 -6.39 -10.66
C ASP A 318 -7.62 -7.77 -11.12
N TYR A 319 -6.56 -8.30 -10.49
CA TYR A 319 -5.95 -9.57 -10.87
C TYR A 319 -6.96 -10.71 -11.02
N LYS A 320 -8.06 -10.70 -10.24
CA LYS A 320 -9.12 -11.71 -10.35
C LYS A 320 -9.90 -11.60 -11.66
N VAL A 321 -10.34 -10.40 -12.04
CA VAL A 321 -11.09 -10.16 -13.28
C VAL A 321 -10.20 -10.43 -14.48
N ILE A 322 -8.94 -9.99 -14.44
CA ILE A 322 -7.96 -10.23 -15.50
C ILE A 322 -7.66 -11.73 -15.63
N SER A 323 -7.51 -12.44 -14.52
CA SER A 323 -7.32 -13.90 -14.52
C SER A 323 -8.54 -14.61 -15.13
N GLN A 324 -9.76 -14.19 -14.79
CA GLN A 324 -10.98 -14.71 -15.41
C GLN A 324 -11.01 -14.46 -16.92
N LEU A 325 -10.67 -13.24 -17.35
CA LEU A 325 -10.61 -12.88 -18.76
C LEU A 325 -9.61 -13.75 -19.53
N SER A 326 -8.45 -14.05 -18.92
CA SER A 326 -7.40 -14.87 -19.54
C SER A 326 -7.81 -16.32 -19.83
N ASN A 327 -8.87 -16.82 -19.20
CA ASN A 327 -9.41 -18.14 -19.53
C ASN A 327 -10.01 -18.15 -20.94
N GLU A 328 -10.59 -17.04 -21.37
CA GLU A 328 -11.38 -16.92 -22.60
C GLU A 328 -10.65 -16.13 -23.70
N TYR A 329 -9.78 -15.19 -23.33
CA TYR A 329 -9.03 -14.34 -24.25
C TYR A 329 -7.52 -14.63 -24.22
N ASP A 330 -6.85 -14.34 -25.34
CA ASP A 330 -5.44 -14.02 -25.34
C ASP A 330 -5.30 -12.59 -24.82
N VAL A 331 -4.92 -12.45 -23.55
CA VAL A 331 -4.84 -11.16 -22.86
C VAL A 331 -3.45 -10.55 -23.06
N ARG A 332 -3.41 -9.31 -23.56
CA ARG A 332 -2.21 -8.47 -23.63
C ARG A 332 -2.44 -7.22 -22.81
N ILE A 333 -1.50 -6.94 -21.92
CA ILE A 333 -1.58 -5.80 -21.01
C ILE A 333 -0.45 -4.85 -21.42
N ILE A 334 -0.76 -3.56 -21.52
CA ILE A 334 0.22 -2.49 -21.63
C ILE A 334 -0.06 -1.44 -20.57
N GLU A 335 0.99 -0.76 -20.13
CA GLU A 335 0.85 0.41 -19.24
C GLU A 335 1.32 1.67 -19.94
N VAL A 336 0.59 2.76 -19.75
CA VAL A 336 0.83 4.03 -20.44
C VAL A 336 0.78 5.18 -19.44
N ALA A 337 1.68 6.14 -19.60
CA ALA A 337 1.72 7.38 -18.82
C ALA A 337 1.20 8.60 -19.60
N THR A 338 1.17 8.51 -20.93
CA THR A 338 0.77 9.62 -21.81
C THR A 338 -0.10 9.16 -22.97
N ASP A 339 -0.80 10.10 -23.61
CA ASP A 339 -1.51 9.93 -24.89
C ASP A 339 -0.60 9.34 -26.00
N ARG A 340 0.64 9.83 -26.11
CA ARG A 340 1.61 9.36 -27.10
C ARG A 340 2.07 7.93 -26.80
N GLU A 341 2.23 7.57 -25.54
CA GLU A 341 2.48 6.17 -25.16
C GLU A 341 1.27 5.29 -25.50
N PHE A 342 0.05 5.77 -25.25
CA PHE A 342 -1.19 5.10 -25.62
C PHE A 342 -1.24 4.82 -27.13
N GLU A 343 -0.99 5.83 -27.97
CA GLU A 343 -0.95 5.69 -29.43
C GLU A 343 0.13 4.69 -29.86
N THR A 344 1.35 4.90 -29.38
CA THR A 344 2.53 4.10 -29.77
C THR A 344 2.32 2.63 -29.43
N TRP A 345 1.90 2.33 -28.21
CA TRP A 345 1.71 0.96 -27.78
C TRP A 345 0.48 0.31 -28.40
N SER A 346 -0.59 1.06 -28.68
CA SER A 346 -1.74 0.54 -29.42
C SER A 346 -1.34 0.07 -30.82
N LEU A 347 -0.53 0.86 -31.53
CA LEU A 347 -0.02 0.49 -32.85
C LEU A 347 0.95 -0.70 -32.79
N ILE A 348 1.84 -0.75 -31.79
CA ILE A 348 2.73 -1.91 -31.57
C ILE A 348 1.90 -3.18 -31.31
N MET A 349 0.88 -3.12 -30.45
CA MET A 349 0.02 -4.27 -30.14
C MET A 349 -0.71 -4.75 -31.42
N LYS A 350 -1.25 -3.83 -32.21
CA LYS A 350 -1.88 -4.13 -33.51
C LYS A 350 -0.90 -4.82 -34.46
N GLN A 351 0.31 -4.28 -34.59
CA GLN A 351 1.33 -4.81 -35.51
C GLN A 351 1.80 -6.21 -35.07
N LYS A 352 1.97 -6.42 -33.76
CA LYS A 352 2.54 -7.65 -33.20
C LYS A 352 1.52 -8.78 -33.10
N TYR A 353 0.28 -8.49 -32.69
CA TYR A 353 -0.73 -9.50 -32.37
C TYR A 353 -1.99 -9.43 -33.24
N GLY A 354 -2.11 -8.41 -34.09
CA GLY A 354 -3.30 -8.13 -34.89
C GLY A 354 -4.33 -7.30 -34.13
N LYS A 355 -5.52 -7.16 -34.74
CA LYS A 355 -6.60 -6.36 -34.17
C LYS A 355 -7.29 -7.06 -32.99
N ALA A 356 -7.63 -6.29 -31.97
CA ALA A 356 -8.25 -6.76 -30.74
C ALA A 356 -9.77 -6.90 -30.89
N ASP A 357 -10.32 -8.00 -30.37
CA ASP A 357 -11.77 -8.21 -30.25
C ASP A 357 -12.34 -7.41 -29.06
N LEU A 358 -11.52 -7.18 -28.04
CA LEU A 358 -11.83 -6.40 -26.84
C LEU A 358 -10.67 -5.44 -26.50
N VAL A 359 -10.97 -4.18 -26.24
CA VAL A 359 -10.04 -3.22 -25.65
C VAL A 359 -10.57 -2.74 -24.31
N VAL A 360 -9.75 -2.80 -23.27
CA VAL A 360 -10.07 -2.26 -21.94
C VAL A 360 -9.14 -1.10 -21.67
N ILE A 361 -9.66 0.07 -21.30
CA ILE A 361 -8.86 1.26 -20.96
C ILE A 361 -9.10 1.57 -19.49
N ALA A 362 -8.07 1.42 -18.65
CA ALA A 362 -8.16 1.54 -17.20
C ALA A 362 -7.35 2.73 -16.67
N GLY A 363 -7.98 3.51 -15.80
CA GLY A 363 -7.33 4.64 -15.13
C GLY A 363 -8.28 5.44 -14.25
N HIS A 364 -7.77 6.47 -13.60
CA HIS A 364 -8.62 7.39 -12.85
C HIS A 364 -9.42 8.26 -13.83
N GLY A 365 -10.75 8.13 -13.78
CA GLY A 365 -11.65 8.75 -14.75
C GLY A 365 -12.36 10.00 -14.24
N SER A 366 -12.74 10.83 -15.20
CA SER A 366 -13.77 11.86 -15.11
C SER A 366 -14.78 11.64 -16.24
N PRO A 367 -15.90 12.39 -16.30
CA PRO A 367 -16.80 12.32 -17.45
C PRO A 367 -16.13 12.51 -18.80
N THR A 368 -15.06 13.30 -18.89
CA THR A 368 -14.45 13.71 -20.16
C THR A 368 -13.03 13.17 -20.38
N SER A 369 -12.46 12.44 -19.42
CA SER A 369 -11.07 11.97 -19.54
C SER A 369 -10.73 10.76 -18.68
N ILE A 370 -9.65 10.05 -19.05
CA ILE A 370 -9.00 9.01 -18.25
C ILE A 370 -7.54 9.39 -18.05
N ARG A 371 -7.09 9.48 -16.80
CA ARG A 371 -5.71 9.85 -16.45
C ARG A 371 -4.76 8.66 -16.61
N PHE A 372 -3.71 8.83 -17.40
CA PHE A 372 -2.63 7.87 -17.63
C PHE A 372 -1.41 8.09 -16.73
N GLY A 373 -1.00 9.34 -16.51
CA GLY A 373 0.22 9.69 -15.79
C GLY A 373 0.05 10.72 -14.68
N GLU A 374 1.12 10.93 -13.90
CA GLU A 374 1.14 11.86 -12.75
C GLU A 374 1.25 13.35 -13.15
N GLY A 375 1.43 13.66 -14.44
CA GLY A 375 1.44 15.04 -14.92
C GLY A 375 0.06 15.70 -14.86
N SER A 376 0.03 17.00 -15.10
CA SER A 376 -1.19 17.85 -15.07
C SER A 376 -1.64 18.34 -16.45
N GLY A 377 -0.86 18.08 -17.49
CA GLY A 377 -1.19 18.45 -18.86
C GLY A 377 -2.13 17.43 -19.54
N PRO A 378 -2.80 17.83 -20.64
CA PRO A 378 -3.68 16.95 -21.40
C PRO A 378 -2.95 15.70 -21.92
N GLU A 379 -1.65 15.81 -22.21
CA GLU A 379 -0.82 14.70 -22.68
C GLU A 379 -0.72 13.53 -21.68
N TYR A 380 -1.11 13.73 -20.41
CA TYR A 380 -1.13 12.68 -19.39
C TYR A 380 -2.51 12.03 -19.22
N SER A 381 -3.43 12.27 -20.15
CA SER A 381 -4.78 11.69 -20.17
C SER A 381 -5.19 11.30 -21.58
N LEU A 382 -6.19 10.41 -21.66
CA LEU A 382 -7.05 10.30 -22.84
C LEU A 382 -8.25 11.22 -22.62
N ASP A 383 -8.40 12.25 -23.42
CA ASP A 383 -9.49 13.22 -23.39
C ASP A 383 -10.20 13.39 -24.75
N LEU A 384 -11.10 14.37 -24.84
CA LEU A 384 -11.95 14.57 -25.99
C LEU A 384 -11.23 15.16 -27.22
N THR A 385 -10.01 15.65 -27.05
CA THR A 385 -9.23 16.34 -28.08
C THR A 385 -8.19 15.43 -28.75
N ASP A 386 -8.03 14.20 -28.27
CA ASP A 386 -6.97 13.29 -28.71
C ASP A 386 -7.34 12.52 -29.99
N GLU A 387 -7.43 13.24 -31.11
CA GLU A 387 -7.71 12.64 -32.42
C GLU A 387 -6.75 11.49 -32.76
N GLY A 388 -5.45 11.67 -32.47
CA GLY A 388 -4.42 10.65 -32.67
C GLY A 388 -4.69 9.37 -31.86
N SER A 389 -5.09 9.51 -30.60
CA SER A 389 -5.44 8.39 -29.74
C SER A 389 -6.70 7.67 -30.22
N PHE A 390 -7.71 8.38 -30.71
CA PHE A 390 -8.89 7.74 -31.29
C PHE A 390 -8.58 7.00 -32.60
N ILE A 391 -7.70 7.54 -33.43
CA ILE A 391 -7.21 6.83 -34.63
C ILE A 391 -6.46 5.56 -34.21
N ALA A 392 -5.52 5.65 -33.27
CA ALA A 392 -4.75 4.49 -32.81
C ALA A 392 -5.64 3.41 -32.18
N LEU A 393 -6.63 3.82 -31.38
CA LEU A 393 -7.62 2.93 -30.77
C LEU A 393 -8.50 2.26 -31.82
N SER A 394 -8.95 3.03 -32.82
CA SER A 394 -9.68 2.53 -33.97
C SER A 394 -8.87 1.50 -34.75
N GLU A 395 -7.61 1.80 -35.05
CA GLU A 395 -6.73 0.88 -35.77
C GLU A 395 -6.44 -0.43 -35.02
N LEU A 396 -6.32 -0.34 -33.68
CA LEU A 396 -6.15 -1.48 -32.81
C LEU A 396 -7.41 -2.35 -32.75
N LEU A 397 -8.60 -1.74 -32.76
CA LEU A 397 -9.86 -2.45 -32.62
C LEU A 397 -10.26 -3.16 -33.92
N LYS A 398 -10.66 -4.42 -33.79
CA LYS A 398 -11.27 -5.17 -34.89
C LYS A 398 -12.63 -4.57 -35.24
N GLU A 399 -13.03 -4.69 -36.51
CA GLU A 399 -14.39 -4.30 -36.93
C GLU A 399 -15.43 -5.02 -36.06
N GLY A 400 -16.32 -4.24 -35.42
CA GLY A 400 -17.31 -4.77 -34.48
C GLY A 400 -16.75 -5.20 -33.12
N GLY A 401 -15.48 -4.89 -32.81
CA GLY A 401 -14.89 -5.10 -31.49
C GLY A 401 -15.53 -4.24 -30.41
N GLN A 402 -15.22 -4.53 -29.15
CA GLN A 402 -15.80 -3.83 -28.00
C GLN A 402 -14.76 -3.02 -27.23
N ILE A 403 -15.18 -1.90 -26.65
CA ILE A 403 -14.37 -1.08 -25.75
C ILE A 403 -15.00 -1.07 -24.37
N VAL A 404 -14.19 -1.20 -23.33
CA VAL A 404 -14.58 -1.06 -21.92
C VAL A 404 -13.73 0.03 -21.28
N LEU A 405 -14.38 1.07 -20.76
CA LEU A 405 -13.73 2.13 -20.00
C LEU A 405 -13.79 1.77 -18.52
N PHE A 406 -12.63 1.39 -18.00
CA PHE A 406 -12.43 1.03 -16.61
C PHE A 406 -11.99 2.24 -15.79
N ALA A 407 -12.87 3.24 -15.75
CA ALA A 407 -12.57 4.55 -15.19
C ALA A 407 -13.85 5.27 -14.76
N CYS A 408 -13.83 5.91 -13.58
CA CYS A 408 -14.99 6.56 -12.97
C CYS A 408 -15.73 7.54 -13.91
N SER A 409 -17.06 7.44 -13.92
CA SER A 409 -17.98 8.39 -14.57
C SER A 409 -17.77 8.66 -16.07
N THR A 410 -16.93 7.89 -16.77
CA THR A 410 -16.63 8.10 -18.21
C THR A 410 -17.84 7.88 -19.12
N GLY A 411 -18.93 7.30 -18.60
CA GLY A 411 -20.24 7.17 -19.25
C GLY A 411 -21.34 8.02 -18.61
N ASP A 412 -21.00 9.10 -17.90
CA ASP A 412 -22.00 9.98 -17.25
C ASP A 412 -22.98 10.56 -18.29
N ARG A 413 -24.26 10.22 -18.10
CA ARG A 413 -25.38 10.58 -18.99
C ARG A 413 -25.75 12.05 -18.93
N ASN A 414 -25.37 12.75 -17.87
CA ASN A 414 -25.62 14.18 -17.73
C ASN A 414 -24.62 15.02 -18.53
N SER A 415 -23.53 14.39 -19.01
CA SER A 415 -22.58 15.01 -19.91
C SER A 415 -22.86 14.54 -21.34
N ASN A 416 -23.36 15.46 -22.18
CA ASN A 416 -23.44 15.24 -23.62
C ASN A 416 -22.06 15.02 -24.26
N GLN A 417 -20.98 15.29 -23.51
CA GLN A 417 -19.59 15.14 -23.91
C GLN A 417 -18.89 14.04 -23.09
N SER A 418 -19.61 13.01 -22.64
CA SER A 418 -18.96 11.88 -21.98
C SER A 418 -17.93 11.22 -22.91
N LEU A 419 -16.80 10.79 -22.36
CA LEU A 419 -15.73 10.16 -23.12
C LEU A 419 -16.25 8.92 -23.87
N ALA A 420 -17.15 8.15 -23.27
CA ALA A 420 -17.78 7.01 -23.92
C ALA A 420 -18.56 7.40 -25.19
N ASN A 421 -19.30 8.52 -25.18
CA ASN A 421 -20.02 9.01 -26.35
C ASN A 421 -19.05 9.46 -27.46
N ILE A 422 -17.98 10.15 -27.09
CA ILE A 422 -16.97 10.62 -28.05
C ILE A 422 -16.23 9.44 -28.69
N ILE A 423 -15.82 8.45 -27.90
CA ILE A 423 -15.22 7.20 -28.43
C ILE A 423 -16.23 6.49 -29.34
N SER A 424 -17.49 6.36 -28.94
CA SER A 424 -18.51 5.71 -29.75
C SER A 424 -18.79 6.41 -31.08
N ALA A 425 -18.52 7.72 -31.18
CA ALA A 425 -18.70 8.49 -32.41
C ALA A 425 -17.49 8.42 -33.36
N ASN A 426 -16.29 8.22 -32.80
CA ASN A 426 -15.03 8.31 -33.56
C ASN A 426 -14.34 6.96 -33.78
N VAL A 427 -14.78 5.89 -33.10
CA VAL A 427 -14.19 4.55 -33.20
C VAL A 427 -15.25 3.55 -33.66
N HIS A 428 -14.91 2.65 -34.59
CA HIS A 428 -15.80 1.59 -35.12
C HIS A 428 -16.06 0.43 -34.12
N ALA A 429 -16.25 0.77 -32.84
CA ALA A 429 -16.65 -0.19 -31.83
C ALA A 429 -18.12 -0.58 -32.01
N SER A 430 -18.44 -1.87 -31.86
CA SER A 430 -19.84 -2.31 -31.78
C SER A 430 -20.51 -1.84 -30.50
N ALA A 431 -19.73 -1.63 -29.43
CA ALA A 431 -20.18 -1.12 -28.15
C ALA A 431 -19.03 -0.48 -27.36
N VAL A 432 -19.35 0.57 -26.61
CA VAL A 432 -18.50 1.18 -25.60
C VAL A 432 -19.19 1.07 -24.24
N PHE A 433 -18.59 0.32 -23.31
CA PHE A 433 -19.11 0.12 -21.96
C PHE A 433 -18.35 1.02 -20.98
N ALA A 434 -19.07 1.89 -20.26
CA ALA A 434 -18.46 2.86 -19.36
C ALA A 434 -19.38 3.16 -18.16
N PRO A 435 -18.86 3.26 -16.94
CA PRO A 435 -19.67 3.56 -15.76
C PRO A 435 -20.24 4.98 -15.81
N ASP A 436 -21.51 5.13 -15.44
CA ASP A 436 -22.20 6.43 -15.38
C ASP A 436 -22.00 7.17 -14.04
N LYS A 437 -21.29 6.55 -13.11
CA LYS A 437 -20.95 7.08 -11.78
C LYS A 437 -19.58 6.57 -11.33
N PRO A 438 -19.01 7.07 -10.23
CA PRO A 438 -17.78 6.51 -9.67
C PRO A 438 -17.95 5.01 -9.38
N THR A 439 -17.03 4.20 -9.91
CA THR A 439 -17.08 2.72 -9.83
C THR A 439 -15.72 2.19 -9.42
N GLY A 440 -15.69 1.06 -8.73
CA GLY A 440 -14.46 0.37 -8.37
C GLY A 440 -14.20 -0.85 -9.25
N PRO A 441 -12.99 -1.42 -9.22
CA PRO A 441 -12.67 -2.53 -10.08
C PRO A 441 -13.47 -3.82 -9.93
N SER A 442 -14.03 -4.05 -8.75
CA SER A 442 -14.90 -5.20 -8.47
C SER A 442 -16.24 -5.19 -9.24
N GLU A 443 -16.52 -4.16 -10.03
CA GLU A 443 -17.83 -3.93 -10.64
C GLU A 443 -17.87 -4.25 -12.14
N ILE A 444 -16.77 -4.71 -12.74
CA ILE A 444 -16.78 -5.32 -14.08
C ILE A 444 -17.15 -6.80 -13.97
N LEU A 445 -18.16 -7.20 -14.74
CA LEU A 445 -18.66 -8.55 -14.84
C LEU A 445 -18.42 -9.06 -16.27
N LEU A 446 -17.77 -10.21 -16.40
CA LEU A 446 -17.72 -10.91 -17.68
C LEU A 446 -19.00 -11.73 -17.81
N LYS A 447 -19.87 -11.38 -18.75
CA LYS A 447 -21.05 -12.17 -19.09
C LYS A 447 -20.81 -12.94 -20.38
N LYS A 448 -20.99 -14.25 -20.31
CA LYS A 448 -21.01 -15.11 -21.50
C LYS A 448 -22.36 -14.92 -22.19
N ILE A 449 -22.36 -14.37 -23.40
CA ILE A 449 -23.54 -14.26 -24.26
C ILE A 449 -23.48 -15.38 -25.30
N GLN A 450 -24.53 -16.18 -25.40
CA GLN A 450 -24.67 -17.13 -26.49
C GLN A 450 -25.03 -16.38 -27.78
N GLY A 451 -24.25 -16.57 -28.83
CA GLY A 451 -24.56 -16.05 -30.16
C GLY A 451 -25.87 -16.64 -30.69
N LYS A 452 -26.55 -15.90 -31.57
CA LYS A 452 -27.71 -16.39 -32.32
C LYS A 452 -27.26 -17.61 -33.14
N GLY A 453 -27.61 -18.81 -32.67
CA GLY A 453 -27.21 -20.09 -33.27
C GLY A 453 -26.56 -21.08 -32.29
N GLY A 454 -26.28 -20.68 -31.04
CA GLY A 454 -25.84 -21.59 -29.96
C GLY A 454 -24.43 -22.18 -30.10
N THR A 455 -23.76 -22.00 -31.25
CA THR A 455 -22.45 -22.59 -31.54
C THR A 455 -21.27 -21.68 -31.17
N SER A 456 -21.49 -20.39 -30.99
CA SER A 456 -20.47 -19.45 -30.53
C SER A 456 -20.91 -18.74 -29.26
N SER A 457 -20.03 -18.68 -28.27
CA SER A 457 -20.21 -17.85 -27.09
C SER A 457 -19.24 -16.68 -27.15
N VAL A 458 -19.77 -15.47 -27.09
CA VAL A 458 -18.98 -14.24 -26.97
C VAL A 458 -19.04 -13.78 -25.52
N PHE A 459 -17.90 -13.46 -24.94
CA PHE A 459 -17.90 -12.81 -23.63
C PHE A 459 -18.05 -11.32 -23.84
N VAL A 460 -19.00 -10.73 -23.14
CA VAL A 460 -19.20 -9.29 -23.11
C VAL A 460 -18.91 -8.84 -21.69
N ALA A 461 -17.99 -7.90 -21.57
CA ALA A 461 -17.77 -7.21 -20.32
C ALA A 461 -18.94 -6.24 -20.09
N GLU A 462 -19.59 -6.37 -18.94
CA GLU A 462 -20.65 -5.47 -18.48
C GLU A 462 -20.18 -4.79 -17.19
N VAL A 463 -20.49 -3.52 -17.02
CA VAL A 463 -20.19 -2.81 -15.76
C VAL A 463 -21.47 -2.80 -14.92
N LYS A 464 -21.38 -3.11 -13.63
CA LYS A 464 -22.54 -3.31 -12.72
C LYS A 464 -23.47 -2.09 -12.60
N TYR A 465 -23.07 -0.93 -13.11
CA TYR A 465 -23.89 0.29 -13.18
C TYR A 465 -24.02 0.90 -14.58
N THR A 466 -23.64 0.18 -15.63
CA THR A 466 -24.01 0.60 -16.98
C THR A 466 -25.48 0.32 -17.22
N LYS A 467 -26.31 1.36 -17.26
CA LYS A 467 -27.24 1.43 -18.40
C LYS A 467 -26.36 1.96 -19.52
N GLY A 468 -25.95 1.11 -20.46
CA GLY A 468 -24.94 1.43 -21.47
C GLY A 468 -25.10 2.86 -22.01
N ALA A 469 -23.99 3.51 -22.35
CA ALA A 469 -24.06 4.59 -23.33
C ALA A 469 -24.98 4.07 -24.43
N TYR A 470 -26.06 4.80 -24.75
CA TYR A 470 -26.94 4.35 -25.81
C TYR A 470 -26.01 3.99 -26.96
N PRO A 471 -26.03 2.75 -27.48
CA PRO A 471 -25.28 2.50 -28.70
C PRO A 471 -25.76 3.60 -29.62
N ALA A 472 -24.88 4.54 -29.96
CA ALA A 472 -25.12 5.35 -31.13
C ALA A 472 -25.22 4.29 -32.21
N VAL A 473 -26.44 3.96 -32.60
CA VAL A 473 -26.68 2.92 -33.59
C VAL A 473 -26.15 3.53 -34.87
N TYR A 474 -24.86 3.32 -35.12
CA TYR A 474 -24.18 3.63 -36.37
C TYR A 474 -24.68 2.60 -37.39
N SER A 475 -25.94 2.73 -37.79
CA SER A 475 -26.47 2.12 -39.00
C SER A 475 -26.59 3.24 -40.03
N GLY A 476 -25.58 3.38 -40.89
CA GLY A 476 -25.67 4.27 -42.06
C GLY A 476 -25.17 5.70 -41.89
N GLY A 477 -24.29 6.00 -40.93
CA GLY A 477 -23.58 7.29 -40.89
C GLY A 477 -24.35 8.49 -40.33
N GLU A 478 -25.49 8.29 -39.67
CA GLU A 478 -26.22 9.35 -38.96
C GLU A 478 -26.42 9.01 -37.47
N LEU A 479 -26.06 9.97 -36.60
CA LEU A 479 -26.37 9.95 -35.17
C LEU A 479 -27.88 10.11 -34.98
N LYS A 480 -28.59 8.99 -34.83
CA LYS A 480 -30.00 9.01 -34.42
C LYS A 480 -30.08 9.22 -32.91
N ASN A 481 -30.38 10.44 -32.49
CA ASN A 481 -30.84 10.71 -31.13
C ASN A 481 -32.14 9.93 -30.89
N LYS A 482 -32.18 9.13 -29.82
CA LYS A 482 -33.39 8.45 -29.35
C LYS A 482 -33.99 9.19 -28.17
#